data_AF-A0A5W2GWK1-F1
#
_entry.id   AF-A0A5W2GWK1-F1
#
_cell.length_a   1.000
_cell.length_b   1.000
_cell.length_c   1.000
_cell.angle_alpha   90.00
_cell.angle_beta   90.00
_cell.angle_gamma   90.00
#
_symmetry.space_group_name_H-M   'P 1'
#
loop_
_entity.id
_entity.type
_entity.pdbx_description
1 polymer ?
#
loop_
_entity_poly.entity_id
_entity_poly.type
_entity_poly.pdbx_seq_one_letter_code
_entity_poly.pdbx_strand_id
1 'polypeptide(L)'
;MNKGQYRAARRLIRDNGIYALRWLDDDTAPIMDVLASQPDDQLETRAAIVAYSARAGLPCNVRKTASLDLLARYNDRKAAHNG
;
A
#
# COMPACT_ATOMS: atom_id res chain seq x y z
N MET A 1 4.18 8.42 14.83
CA MET A 1 3.85 6.98 14.62
C MET A 1 5.08 6.19 14.14
N ASN A 2 5.42 5.11 14.83
CA ASN A 2 6.46 4.16 14.41
C ASN A 2 5.89 3.01 13.56
N LYS A 3 6.78 2.15 13.01
CA LYS A 3 6.38 1.03 12.13
C LYS A 3 5.43 0.02 12.81
N GLY A 4 5.62 -0.24 14.10
CA GLY A 4 4.78 -1.17 14.87
C GLY A 4 3.38 -0.61 15.08
N GLN A 5 3.30 0.65 15.53
CA GLN A 5 2.05 1.39 15.69
C GLN A 5 1.25 1.45 14.38
N TYR A 6 1.91 1.77 13.27
CA TYR A 6 1.28 1.77 11.94
C TYR A 6 0.66 0.41 11.59
N ARG A 7 1.40 -0.68 11.78
CA ARG A 7 0.91 -2.03 11.47
C ARG A 7 -0.28 -2.42 12.33
N ALA A 8 -0.24 -2.11 13.62
CA ALA A 8 -1.33 -2.37 14.55
C ALA A 8 -2.59 -1.57 14.16
N ALA A 9 -2.44 -0.27 13.94
CA ALA A 9 -3.55 0.60 13.53
C ALA A 9 -4.15 0.19 12.18
N ARG A 10 -3.31 -0.16 11.19
CA ARG A 10 -3.80 -0.61 9.88
C ARG A 10 -4.53 -1.94 9.96
N ARG A 11 -4.08 -2.86 10.81
CA ARG A 11 -4.81 -4.11 11.05
C ARG A 11 -6.17 -3.82 11.70
N LEU A 12 -6.20 -2.96 12.70
CA LEU A 12 -7.44 -2.59 13.38
C LEU A 12 -8.48 -2.01 12.42
N ILE A 13 -8.07 -1.08 11.55
CA ILE A 13 -8.94 -0.47 10.53
C ILE A 13 -9.36 -1.49 9.47
N ARG A 14 -8.47 -2.40 9.04
CA ARG A 14 -8.85 -3.46 8.10
C ARG A 14 -9.95 -4.36 8.66
N ASP A 15 -9.83 -4.72 9.93
CA ASP A 15 -10.72 -5.68 10.58
C ASP A 15 -12.07 -5.04 10.99
N ASN A 16 -12.13 -3.72 11.20
CA ASN A 16 -13.31 -3.03 11.76
C ASN A 16 -13.80 -1.81 10.94
N GLY A 17 -13.14 -1.48 9.84
CA GLY A 17 -13.43 -0.30 9.02
C GLY A 17 -13.02 1.02 9.69
N ILE A 18 -13.49 2.13 9.12
CA ILE A 18 -13.18 3.51 9.58
C ILE A 18 -13.61 3.74 11.04
N TYR A 19 -14.61 3.03 11.53
CA TYR A 19 -15.05 3.14 12.92
C TYR A 19 -13.93 2.86 13.94
N ALA A 20 -12.92 2.06 13.56
CA ALA A 20 -11.74 1.78 14.38
C ALA A 20 -10.95 3.02 14.79
N LEU A 21 -11.05 4.13 14.06
CA LEU A 21 -10.30 5.35 14.36
C LEU A 21 -10.55 5.86 15.78
N ARG A 22 -11.76 5.63 16.33
CA ARG A 22 -12.12 6.03 17.71
C ARG A 22 -11.35 5.29 18.82
N TRP A 23 -10.68 4.19 18.48
CA TRP A 23 -9.91 3.37 19.42
C TRP A 23 -8.40 3.65 19.33
N LEU A 24 -7.98 4.51 18.40
CA LEU A 24 -6.60 4.94 18.26
C LEU A 24 -6.33 6.15 19.16
N ASP A 25 -5.08 6.34 19.54
CA ASP A 25 -4.63 7.56 20.23
C ASP A 25 -4.75 8.79 19.33
N ASP A 26 -4.84 9.97 19.97
CA ASP A 26 -5.07 11.26 19.32
C ASP A 26 -3.99 11.63 18.30
N ASP A 27 -2.77 11.09 18.43
CA ASP A 27 -1.68 11.32 17.48
C ASP A 27 -1.79 10.39 16.24
N THR A 28 -2.30 9.17 16.44
CA THR A 28 -2.36 8.13 15.39
C THR A 28 -3.65 8.18 14.59
N ALA A 29 -4.79 8.46 15.23
CA ALA A 29 -6.10 8.57 14.58
C ALA A 29 -6.10 9.51 13.36
N PRO A 30 -5.64 10.78 13.45
CA PRO A 30 -5.68 11.70 12.30
C PRO A 30 -4.78 11.25 11.15
N ILE A 31 -3.62 10.63 11.45
CA ILE A 31 -2.72 10.11 10.41
C ILE A 31 -3.41 8.97 9.64
N MET A 32 -4.08 8.07 10.36
CA MET A 32 -4.75 6.94 9.75
C MET A 32 -6.01 7.32 8.98
N ASP A 33 -6.72 8.38 9.40
CA ASP A 33 -7.86 8.95 8.68
C ASP A 33 -7.44 9.52 7.31
N VAL A 34 -6.34 10.27 7.27
CA VAL A 34 -5.75 10.77 6.01
C VAL A 34 -5.32 9.63 5.10
N LEU A 35 -4.79 8.53 5.64
CA LEU A 35 -4.41 7.37 4.84
C LEU A 35 -5.63 6.58 4.34
N ALA A 36 -6.69 6.46 5.15
CA ALA A 36 -7.91 5.74 4.78
C ALA A 36 -8.78 6.50 3.76
N SER A 37 -8.71 7.84 3.75
CA SER A 37 -9.43 8.70 2.81
C SER A 37 -8.74 8.85 1.45
N GLN A 38 -7.48 8.41 1.31
CA GLN A 38 -6.78 8.44 0.04
C GLN A 38 -7.31 7.34 -0.90
N PRO A 39 -7.75 7.70 -2.12
CA PRO A 39 -8.26 6.72 -3.09
C PRO A 39 -7.18 5.76 -3.61
N ASP A 40 -5.89 6.12 -3.47
CA ASP A 40 -4.75 5.28 -3.85
C ASP A 40 -3.71 5.25 -2.71
N ASP A 41 -3.99 4.48 -1.66
CA ASP A 41 -3.05 4.25 -0.57
C ASP A 41 -1.85 3.40 -1.06
N GLN A 42 -0.80 4.09 -1.48
CA GLN A 42 0.41 3.46 -1.98
C GLN A 42 1.14 2.60 -0.93
N LEU A 43 0.97 2.89 0.37
CA LEU A 43 1.58 2.08 1.43
C LEU A 43 0.88 0.74 1.56
N GLU A 44 -0.45 0.74 1.50
CA GLU A 44 -1.23 -0.50 1.47
C GLU A 44 -0.96 -1.30 0.20
N THR A 45 -0.96 -0.65 -0.97
CA THR A 45 -0.63 -1.30 -2.25
C THR A 45 0.74 -1.96 -2.21
N ARG A 46 1.77 -1.26 -1.69
CA ARG A 46 3.11 -1.84 -1.50
C ARG A 46 3.11 -3.01 -0.52
N ALA A 47 2.40 -2.89 0.60
CA ALA A 47 2.29 -3.98 1.57
C ALA A 47 1.63 -5.22 0.96
N ALA A 48 0.59 -5.04 0.14
CA ALA A 48 -0.10 -6.12 -0.57
C ALA A 48 0.83 -6.81 -1.59
N ILE A 49 1.60 -6.05 -2.36
CA ILE A 49 2.59 -6.60 -3.31
C ILE A 49 3.62 -7.45 -2.57
N VAL A 50 4.21 -6.93 -1.48
CA VAL A 50 5.20 -7.68 -0.69
C VAL A 50 4.61 -8.97 -0.13
N ALA A 51 3.39 -8.92 0.41
CA ALA A 51 2.71 -10.10 0.95
C ALA A 51 2.39 -11.14 -0.13
N TYR A 52 1.95 -10.68 -1.31
CA TYR A 52 1.73 -11.55 -2.47
C TYR A 52 3.02 -12.23 -2.91
N SER A 53 4.08 -11.45 -3.14
CA SER A 53 5.36 -12.00 -3.60
C SER A 53 5.95 -13.01 -2.62
N ALA A 54 5.87 -12.74 -1.31
CA ALA A 54 6.32 -13.68 -0.28
C ALA A 54 5.55 -15.01 -0.37
N ARG A 55 4.21 -14.95 -0.51
CA ARG A 55 3.37 -16.16 -0.67
C ARG A 55 3.66 -16.92 -1.96
N ALA A 56 3.93 -16.20 -3.05
CA ALA A 56 4.18 -16.78 -4.37
C ALA A 56 5.64 -17.23 -4.59
N GLY A 57 6.53 -17.04 -3.60
CA GLY A 57 7.97 -17.32 -3.75
C GLY A 57 8.67 -16.41 -4.76
N LEU A 58 8.10 -15.24 -5.05
CA LEU A 58 8.64 -14.29 -6.01
C LEU A 58 9.64 -13.33 -5.34
N PRO A 59 10.80 -13.06 -5.96
CA PRO A 59 11.73 -12.06 -5.47
C PRO A 59 11.08 -10.66 -5.55
N CYS A 60 10.82 -10.05 -4.40
CA CYS A 60 10.27 -8.70 -4.31
C CYS A 60 11.33 -7.71 -3.82
N ASN A 61 11.73 -6.78 -4.68
CA ASN A 61 12.50 -5.62 -4.26
C ASN A 61 11.57 -4.41 -4.18
N VAL A 62 11.16 -4.07 -2.96
CA VAL A 62 10.21 -2.99 -2.67
C VAL A 62 10.69 -1.61 -3.15
N ARG A 63 12.01 -1.45 -3.39
CA ARG A 63 12.63 -0.24 -3.96
C ARG A 63 12.65 -0.24 -5.50
N LYS A 64 12.35 -1.38 -6.13
CA LYS A 64 12.31 -1.57 -7.59
C LYS A 64 10.93 -1.95 -8.12
N THR A 65 9.90 -2.00 -7.27
CA THR A 65 8.51 -2.09 -7.70
C THR A 65 8.19 -0.83 -8.51
N ALA A 66 8.21 -0.96 -9.83
CA ALA A 66 7.79 0.11 -10.74
C ALA A 66 6.39 0.58 -10.35
N SER A 67 6.17 1.90 -10.34
CA SER A 67 4.80 2.42 -10.20
C SER A 67 3.95 1.94 -11.37
N LEU A 68 2.63 1.86 -11.18
CA LEU A 68 1.70 1.47 -12.24
C LEU A 68 1.86 2.35 -13.49
N ASP A 69 2.10 3.65 -13.30
CA ASP A 69 2.42 4.60 -14.38
C ASP A 69 3.71 4.21 -15.14
N LEU A 70 4.76 3.81 -14.43
CA LEU A 70 6.01 3.38 -15.06
C LEU A 70 5.87 2.05 -15.80
N LEU A 71 5.00 1.16 -15.32
CA LEU A 71 4.62 -0.09 -15.99
C LEU A 71 3.78 0.17 -17.24
N ALA A 72 2.82 1.10 -17.17
CA ALA A 72 1.98 1.51 -18.29
C ALA A 72 2.84 2.11 -19.41
N ARG A 73 3.71 3.09 -19.08
CA ARG A 73 4.67 3.69 -20.03
C ARG A 73 5.61 2.68 -20.66
N TYR A 74 6.00 1.62 -19.93
CA TYR A 74 6.80 0.54 -20.49
C TYR A 74 6.01 -0.28 -21.50
N ASN A 75 4.77 -0.66 -21.17
CA ASN A 75 3.90 -1.43 -22.05
C ASN A 75 3.56 -0.67 -23.33
N ASP A 76 3.26 0.63 -23.23
CA ASP A 76 2.99 1.49 -24.39
C ASP A 76 4.20 1.55 -25.33
N ARG A 77 5.40 1.69 -24.77
CA ARG A 77 6.65 1.75 -25.55
C ARG A 77 7.00 0.40 -26.18
N LYS A 78 6.70 -0.71 -25.51
CA LYS A 78 6.87 -2.07 -26.04
C LYS A 78 5.90 -2.34 -27.19
N ALA A 79 4.65 -1.89 -27.07
CA ALA A 79 3.66 -2.00 -28.13
C ALA A 79 4.06 -1.20 -29.38
N ALA A 80 4.62 0.00 -29.19
CA ALA A 80 5.11 0.85 -30.28
C ALA A 80 6.33 0.29 -31.04
N HIS A 81 7.10 -0.62 -30.44
CA HIS A 81 8.30 -1.19 -31.05
C HIS A 81 8.07 -2.56 -31.73
N ASN A 82 6.95 -3.21 -31.42
CA ASN A 82 6.57 -4.53 -31.97
C ASN A 82 5.44 -4.43 -33.00
N GLY A 83 5.05 -3.22 -33.41
CA GLY A 83 4.06 -2.93 -34.44
C GLY A 83 4.69 -2.52 -35.76
#